data_AF-A0A060CPU6-F1
#
_entry.id   AF-A0A060CPU6-F1
#
_cell.length_a   1.000
_cell.length_b   1.000
_cell.length_c   1.000
_cell.angle_alpha   90.00
_cell.angle_beta   90.00
_cell.angle_gamma   90.00
#
_symmetry.space_group_name_H-M   'P 1'
#
loop_
_entity.id
_entity.type
_entity.pdbx_description
1 polymer ?
#
loop_
_entity_poly.entity_id
_entity_poly.type
_entity_poly.pdbx_seq_one_letter_code
_entity_poly.pdbx_strand_id
1 'polypeptide(L)' 'MFFVGGEGELESQIRDYVKKQNLENNVIFGEVTNRIEEVYQIMDCFCLPSLFEGLPVVSY' A
#
# COMPACT_ATOMS: atom_id res chain seq x y z
N MET A 1 3.28 -2.02 12.09
CA MET A 1 4.11 -1.55 10.95
C MET A 1 3.24 -1.66 9.71
N PHE A 2 3.15 -0.61 8.90
CA PHE A 2 2.44 -0.61 7.62
C PHE A 2 3.45 -0.66 6.49
N PHE A 3 3.14 -1.42 5.45
CA PHE A 3 3.89 -1.42 4.21
C PHE A 3 3.00 -0.87 3.11
N VAL A 4 3.45 0.21 2.45
CA VAL A 4 2.79 0.81 1.30
C VAL A 4 3.63 0.47 0.09
N GLY A 5 3.10 -0.37 -0.79
CA GLY A 5 3.78 -0.81 -2.00
C GLY A 5 3.19 -0.17 -3.25
N GLY A 6 4.06 0.06 -4.24
CA GLY A 6 3.70 0.64 -5.53
C GLY A 6 4.03 2.14 -5.63
N GLU A 7 3.92 2.66 -6.85
CA GLU A 7 4.19 4.06 -7.17
C GLU A 7 2.94 4.72 -7.77
N GLY A 8 2.82 6.03 -7.55
CA GLY A 8 1.71 6.80 -8.10
C GLY A 8 1.79 8.29 -7.78
N GLU A 9 0.93 9.08 -8.41
CA GLU A 9 0.92 10.55 -8.30
C GLU A 9 0.68 11.06 -6.87
N LEU A 10 0.05 10.25 -6.01
CA LEU A 10 -0.27 10.61 -4.63
C LEU A 10 0.84 10.25 -3.63
N GLU A 11 1.93 9.61 -4.04
CA GLU A 11 2.98 9.15 -3.12
C GLU A 11 3.54 10.30 -2.27
N SER A 12 3.86 11.44 -2.89
CA SER A 12 4.35 12.63 -2.18
C SER A 12 3.36 13.12 -1.12
N GLN A 13 2.06 13.10 -1.42
CA GLN A 13 1.03 13.53 -0.47
C GLN A 13 0.93 12.57 0.73
N ILE A 14 1.07 11.27 0.48
CA ILE A 14 1.07 10.24 1.53
C ILE A 14 2.31 10.39 2.41
N ARG A 15 3.50 10.60 1.84
CA ARG A 15 4.74 10.84 2.60
C ARG A 15 4.63 12.07 3.48
N ASP A 16 4.09 13.17 2.95
CA ASP A 16 3.84 14.39 3.72
C ASP A 16 2.83 14.16 4.85
N TYR A 17 1.78 13.37 4.60
CA TYR A 17 0.80 13.00 5.61
C TYR A 17 1.45 12.19 6.74
N VAL A 18 2.20 11.14 6.41
CA VAL A 18 2.92 10.29 7.38
C VAL A 18 3.86 11.13 8.24
N LYS A 19 4.61 12.06 7.63
CA LYS A 19 5.50 12.99 8.34
C LYS A 19 4.75 13.93 9.27
N LYS A 20 3.65 14.54 8.80
CA LYS A 20 2.79 15.41 9.64
C LYS A 20 2.19 14.67 10.84
N GLN A 21 1.94 13.37 10.70
CA GLN A 21 1.40 12.53 11.77
C GLN A 21 2.50 11.87 12.64
N ASN A 22 3.79 12.14 12.40
CA ASN A 22 4.93 11.49 13.07
C ASN A 22 4.90 9.95 12.98
N LEU A 23 4.42 9.42 11.85
CA LEU A 23 4.28 7.97 11.61
C LEU A 23 5.44 7.38 10.80
N GLU A 24 6.52 8.14 10.57
CA GLU A 24 7.65 7.75 9.71
C GLU A 24 8.31 6.42 10.16
N ASN A 25 8.32 6.15 11.47
CA ASN A 25 8.87 4.90 12.03
C ASN A 25 7.89 3.71 11.96
N ASN A 26 6.65 3.93 11.54
CA ASN A 26 5.59 2.93 11.47
C ASN A 26 5.18 2.58 10.04
N VAL A 27 5.75 3.25 9.04
CA VAL A 27 5.39 3.09 7.62
C VAL A 27 6.65 2.83 6.81
N ILE A 28 6.65 1.73 6.06
CA ILE A 28 7.67 1.37 5.09
C ILE A 28 7.09 1.63 3.70
N PHE A 29 7.74 2.49 2.93
CA PHE A 29 7.42 2.70 1.52
C PHE A 29 8.27 1.75 0.68
N GLY A 30 7.62 0.79 0.03
CA GLY A 30 8.28 -0.20 -0.83
C GLY A 30 8.31 0.25 -2.29
N GLU A 31 9.40 -0.05 -2.98
CA GLU A 31 9.51 0.12 -4.43
C GLU A 31 8.62 -0.90 -5.17
N VAL A 32 8.36 -0.64 -6.44
CA VAL A 32 7.68 -1.59 -7.31
C VAL A 32 8.51 -2.87 -7.41
N THR A 33 7.92 -4.01 -7.03
CA THR A 33 8.57 -5.32 -7.06
C THR A 33 7.76 -6.32 -7.87
N ASN A 34 8.46 -7.23 -8.53
CA ASN A 34 7.86 -8.37 -9.22
C ASN A 34 7.60 -9.57 -8.28
N ARG A 35 8.02 -9.48 -7.02
CA ARG A 35 7.90 -10.55 -5.99
C ARG A 35 6.85 -10.20 -4.94
N ILE A 36 5.65 -9.81 -5.39
CA ILE A 36 4.58 -9.34 -4.49
C ILE A 36 4.04 -10.45 -3.58
N GLU A 37 4.11 -11.70 -4.05
CA GLU A 37 3.73 -12.89 -3.30
C GLU A 37 4.56 -13.06 -2.02
N GLU A 38 5.86 -12.74 -2.06
CA GLU A 38 6.73 -12.82 -0.90
C GLU A 38 6.42 -11.71 0.11
N VAL A 39 6.05 -10.53 -0.39
CA VAL A 39 5.60 -9.42 0.45
C VAL A 39 4.30 -9.80 1.17
N TYR A 40 3.35 -10.44 0.47
CA TYR A 40 2.12 -10.89 1.11
C TYR A 40 2.35 -11.99 2.15
N GLN A 41 3.32 -12.88 1.95
CA GLN A 41 3.62 -13.95 2.91
C GLN A 41 4.11 -13.44 4.27
N ILE A 42 4.70 -12.24 4.32
CA ILE A 42 5.18 -11.63 5.58
C ILE A 42 4.17 -10.67 6.22
N MET A 43 3.02 -10.45 5.59
CA MET A 43 1.98 -9.54 6.08
C MET A 43 0.93 -10.28 6.90
N ASP A 44 0.54 -9.70 8.03
CA ASP A 44 -0.59 -10.20 8.82
C ASP A 44 -1.95 -9.87 8.20
N CYS A 45 -2.03 -8.78 7.43
CA CYS A 45 -3.28 -8.26 6.86
C CYS A 45 -3.02 -7.44 5.59
N PHE A 46 -3.97 -7.51 4.64
CA PHE A 46 -3.99 -6.70 3.44
C PHE A 46 -5.10 -5.63 3.52
N CYS A 47 -4.75 -4.38 3.26
CA CYS A 47 -5.67 -3.24 3.29
C CYS A 47 -5.85 -2.65 1.89
N LEU A 48 -7.10 -2.62 1.40
CA LEU A 48 -7.48 -1.99 0.13
C LEU A 48 -8.56 -0.91 0.40
N PRO A 49 -8.16 0.35 0.65
CA PRO A 49 -9.10 1.41 1.05
C PRO A 49 -9.78 2.12 -0.14
N SER A 50 -9.67 1.57 -1.35
CA SER A 50 -10.25 2.16 -2.56
C SER A 50 -11.76 2.36 -2.45
N LEU A 51 -12.24 3.50 -2.96
CA LEU A 51 -13.69 3.81 -3.00
C LEU A 51 -14.40 3.15 -4.18
N PHE A 52 -13.68 2.97 -5.29
CA PHE A 52 -14.19 2.35 -6.51
C PHE A 52 -13.15 1.36 -7.01
N GLU A 53 -13.60 0.16 -7.35
CA GLU A 53 -12.79 -0.87 -7.96
C GLU A 53 -13.37 -1.24 -9.31
N GLY A 54 -12.51 -1.42 -10.31
CA GLY A 54 -12.90 -1.73 -11.69
C GLY A 54 -13.18 -3.22 -11.93
N LEU A 55 -13.13 -4.06 -10.89
CA LEU A 55 -13.27 -5.51 -11.02
C LEU A 55 -14.74 -5.94 -10.96
N PRO A 56 -15.28 -6.59 -12.00
CA PRO A 56 -16.49 -7.40 -11.85
C PRO A 56 -16.10 -8.71 -11.13
N VAL A 57 -16.26 -8.77 -9.80
CA VAL A 57 -15.89 -9.95 -8.98
C VAL A 57 -16.89 -11.12 -9.10
N VAL A 58 -17.58 -11.23 -10.24
CA VAL A 58 -18.35 -12.41 -10.65
C VAL A 58 -18.23 -12.55 -12.16
N SER A 59 -17.17 -13.22 -12.59
CA SER A 59 -17.18 -13.95 -13.86
C SER A 59 -17.26 -15.43 -13.46
N TYR A 60 -18.47 -15.98 -13.55
CA TYR A 60 -18.73 -17.42 -13.39
C TYR A 60 -17.96 -18.23 -14.43
#